data_AF-A0A8I1WQ76-F1
#
_entry.id   AF-A0A8I1WQ76-F1
#
_cell.length_a   1.000
_cell.length_b   1.000
_cell.length_c   1.000
_cell.angle_alpha   90.00
_cell.angle_beta   90.00
_cell.angle_gamma   90.00
#
_symmetry.space_group_name_H-M   'P 1'
#
loop_
_entity.id
_entity.type
_entity.pdbx_description
1 polymer ?
#
loop_
_entity_poly.entity_id
_entity_poly.type
_entity_poly.pdbx_seq_one_letter_code
_entity_poly.pdbx_strand_id
1 'polypeptide(L)'
;MTARDVFAERFTLLRNTYHNTYKELGYILGVNSNSITEWAKSRRNFPDPDKLLVLADIYGVSIDWLFGRTNIVYNDSILTRIEDTHTINMLSPVIDIPNTYLNINERKHNYSKGVRGNIIAITYVTQFSALAQALGNDFYKNPDYAKLIVMNTIKIRNIMNDLLVSQDNIVYRLLTGNKREPAFDVEYAFSQII
;
A
#
# COMPACT_ATOMS: atom_id res chain seq x y z
N MET A 1 -6.00 -0.85 -26.79
CA MET A 1 -6.22 -0.29 -25.45
C MET A 1 -5.21 0.82 -25.23
N THR A 2 -5.61 2.01 -24.79
CA THR A 2 -4.66 3.11 -24.52
C THR A 2 -3.94 2.89 -23.19
N ALA A 3 -2.81 3.57 -22.96
CA ALA A 3 -2.09 3.53 -21.70
C ALA A 3 -2.97 3.95 -20.50
N ARG A 4 -3.91 4.88 -20.74
CA ARG A 4 -4.90 5.33 -19.75
C ARG A 4 -5.94 4.25 -19.42
N ASP A 5 -6.35 3.47 -20.43
CA ASP A 5 -7.29 2.37 -20.23
C ASP A 5 -6.65 1.25 -19.39
N VAL A 6 -5.40 0.89 -19.69
CA VAL A 6 -4.64 -0.12 -18.93
C VAL A 6 -4.45 0.33 -17.48
N PHE A 7 -4.05 1.59 -17.27
CA PHE A 7 -3.91 2.15 -15.94
C PHE A 7 -5.23 2.08 -15.15
N ALA A 8 -6.35 2.51 -15.76
CA ALA A 8 -7.64 2.50 -15.10
C ALA A 8 -8.07 1.06 -14.71
N GLU A 9 -7.83 0.09 -15.58
CA GLU A 9 -8.09 -1.33 -15.33
C GLU A 9 -7.23 -1.89 -14.18
N ARG A 10 -5.90 -1.74 -14.26
CA ARG A 10 -4.97 -2.26 -13.23
C ARG A 10 -5.13 -1.55 -11.89
N PHE A 11 -5.40 -0.25 -11.89
CA PHE A 11 -5.74 0.49 -10.68
C PHE A 11 -7.06 0.00 -10.06
N THR A 12 -8.09 -0.24 -10.88
CA THR A 12 -9.36 -0.79 -10.40
C THR A 12 -9.18 -2.19 -9.84
N LEU A 13 -8.34 -3.01 -10.46
CA LEU A 13 -7.97 -4.33 -9.96
C LEU A 13 -7.34 -4.24 -8.57
N LEU A 14 -6.30 -3.42 -8.39
CA LEU A 14 -5.65 -3.23 -7.09
C LEU A 14 -6.66 -2.80 -6.02
N ARG A 15 -7.45 -1.76 -6.30
CA ARG A 15 -8.48 -1.27 -5.39
C ARG A 15 -9.45 -2.39 -4.99
N ASN A 16 -9.92 -3.18 -5.95
CA ASN A 16 -10.92 -4.22 -5.70
C ASN A 16 -10.32 -5.38 -4.92
N THR A 17 -9.09 -5.79 -5.23
CA THR A 17 -8.37 -6.87 -4.55
C THR A 17 -8.13 -6.53 -3.07
N TYR A 18 -7.77 -5.29 -2.74
CA TYR A 18 -7.59 -4.83 -1.36
C TYR A 18 -8.86 -4.27 -0.71
N HIS A 19 -10.00 -4.31 -1.42
CA HIS A 19 -11.30 -3.82 -0.97
C HIS A 19 -11.33 -2.35 -0.53
N ASN A 20 -10.42 -1.51 -1.03
CA ASN A 20 -10.37 -0.11 -0.63
C ASN A 20 -11.51 0.69 -1.27
N THR A 21 -12.14 1.56 -0.49
CA THR A 21 -13.13 2.51 -0.99
C THR A 21 -12.45 3.66 -1.75
N TYR A 22 -13.19 4.31 -2.66
CA TYR A 22 -12.71 5.53 -3.32
C TYR A 22 -12.38 6.65 -2.32
N LYS A 23 -13.10 6.67 -1.19
CA LYS A 23 -12.91 7.64 -0.12
C LYS A 23 -11.60 7.40 0.63
N GLU A 24 -11.32 6.15 1.01
CA GLU A 24 -10.07 5.76 1.64
C GLU A 24 -8.87 6.06 0.74
N LEU A 25 -8.95 5.71 -0.55
CA LEU A 25 -7.87 6.02 -1.49
C LEU A 25 -7.68 7.53 -1.68
N GLY A 26 -8.75 8.32 -1.65
CA GLY A 26 -8.64 9.77 -1.64
C GLY A 26 -7.81 10.28 -0.45
N TYR A 27 -8.09 9.78 0.75
CA TYR A 27 -7.33 10.15 1.95
C TYR A 27 -5.87 9.71 1.89
N ILE A 28 -5.62 8.47 1.48
CA ILE A 28 -4.28 7.90 1.34
C ILE A 28 -3.45 8.71 0.33
N LEU A 29 -4.07 9.10 -0.78
CA LEU A 29 -3.39 9.82 -1.87
C LEU A 29 -3.43 11.34 -1.69
N GLY A 30 -4.09 11.86 -0.65
CA GLY A 30 -4.22 13.30 -0.43
C GLY A 30 -5.01 14.02 -1.53
N VAL A 31 -6.04 13.37 -2.09
CA VAL A 31 -6.92 13.91 -3.14
C VAL A 31 -8.38 13.68 -2.77
N ASN A 32 -9.30 14.38 -3.45
CA ASN A 32 -10.72 14.11 -3.25
C ASN A 32 -11.14 12.77 -3.91
N SER A 33 -12.22 12.16 -3.41
CA SER A 33 -12.73 10.89 -3.93
C SER A 33 -13.21 10.97 -5.39
N ASN A 34 -13.58 12.17 -5.85
CA ASN A 34 -13.96 12.41 -7.24
C ASN A 34 -12.76 12.23 -8.18
N SER A 35 -11.56 12.69 -7.81
CA SER A 35 -10.32 12.45 -8.56
C SER A 35 -10.04 10.97 -8.72
N ILE A 36 -10.19 10.16 -7.66
CA ILE A 36 -10.01 8.71 -7.75
C ILE A 36 -11.04 8.08 -8.71
N THR A 37 -12.29 8.55 -8.65
CA THR A 37 -13.36 8.09 -9.56
C THR A 37 -13.05 8.45 -11.01
N GLU A 38 -12.48 9.63 -11.25
CA GLU A 38 -12.09 10.08 -12.57
C GLU A 38 -10.92 9.31 -13.15
N TRP A 39 -10.01 8.82 -12.31
CA TRP A 39 -8.90 7.98 -12.71
C TRP A 39 -9.35 6.56 -13.07
N ALA A 40 -10.21 5.96 -12.24
CA ALA A 40 -10.64 4.57 -12.38
C ALA A 40 -11.78 4.35 -13.37
N LYS A 41 -12.83 5.19 -13.32
CA LYS A 41 -14.10 4.96 -14.03
C LYS A 41 -14.28 5.88 -15.23
N SER A 42 -14.27 7.20 -15.01
CA SER A 42 -14.60 8.16 -16.08
C SER A 42 -13.44 8.39 -17.04
N ARG A 43 -12.22 8.07 -16.62
CA ARG A 43 -10.96 8.23 -17.37
C ARG A 43 -10.75 9.66 -17.87
N ARG A 44 -11.36 10.65 -17.20
CA ARG A 44 -11.29 12.07 -17.58
C ARG A 44 -9.98 12.70 -17.12
N ASN A 45 -9.56 12.39 -15.89
CA ASN A 45 -8.35 12.92 -15.28
C ASN A 45 -7.32 11.82 -15.02
N PHE A 46 -6.11 12.21 -14.62
CA PHE A 46 -4.98 11.31 -14.39
C PHE A 46 -4.20 11.77 -13.14
N PRO A 47 -3.62 10.86 -12.34
CA PRO A 47 -2.75 11.26 -11.23
C PRO A 47 -1.54 12.05 -11.75
N ASP A 48 -1.11 13.05 -10.98
CA ASP A 48 0.20 13.66 -11.19
C ASP A 48 1.33 12.64 -10.90
N PRO A 49 2.58 12.90 -11.33
CA PRO A 49 3.70 11.98 -11.15
C PRO A 49 3.93 11.56 -9.69
N ASP A 50 3.76 12.47 -8.73
CA ASP A 50 3.99 12.17 -7.31
C ASP A 50 2.91 11.22 -6.77
N LYS A 51 1.65 11.45 -7.13
CA LYS A 51 0.52 10.57 -6.77
C LYS A 51 0.67 9.19 -7.39
N LEU A 52 1.18 9.13 -8.62
CA LEU A 52 1.44 7.87 -9.30
C LEU A 52 2.54 7.06 -8.60
N LEU A 53 3.62 7.71 -8.18
CA LEU A 53 4.69 7.08 -7.40
C LEU A 53 4.18 6.57 -6.05
N VAL A 54 3.41 7.38 -5.32
CA VAL A 54 2.80 6.98 -4.05
C VAL A 54 1.87 5.77 -4.24
N LEU A 55 1.06 5.76 -5.30
CA LEU A 55 0.18 4.63 -5.62
C LEU A 55 0.97 3.36 -5.92
N ALA A 56 2.05 3.46 -6.69
CA ALA A 56 2.95 2.33 -6.96
C ALA A 56 3.56 1.79 -5.66
N ASP A 57 3.99 2.68 -4.77
CA ASP A 57 4.61 2.32 -3.48
C ASP A 57 3.62 1.66 -2.52
N ILE A 58 2.39 2.20 -2.40
CA ILE A 58 1.34 1.63 -1.56
C ILE A 58 1.07 0.17 -1.95
N TYR A 59 0.99 -0.13 -3.24
CA TYR A 59 0.66 -1.48 -3.69
C TYR A 59 1.88 -2.35 -3.99
N GLY A 60 3.11 -1.84 -3.84
CA GLY A 60 4.33 -2.60 -4.11
C GLY A 60 4.56 -2.94 -5.59
N VAL A 61 3.90 -2.24 -6.52
CA VAL A 61 3.97 -2.51 -7.97
C VAL A 61 4.85 -1.50 -8.70
N SER A 62 5.22 -1.80 -9.94
CA SER A 62 5.93 -0.84 -10.80
C SER A 62 4.97 0.08 -11.56
N ILE A 63 5.43 1.29 -11.89
CA ILE A 63 4.74 2.14 -12.88
C ILE A 63 4.65 1.41 -14.22
N ASP A 64 5.70 0.72 -14.66
CA ASP A 64 5.67 -0.06 -15.90
C ASP A 64 4.54 -1.11 -15.89
N TRP A 65 4.27 -1.74 -14.74
CA TRP A 65 3.11 -2.61 -14.59
C TRP A 65 1.82 -1.81 -14.61
N LEU A 66 1.68 -0.70 -13.89
CA LEU A 66 0.46 0.11 -13.93
C LEU A 66 0.07 0.54 -15.36
N PHE A 67 1.04 0.76 -16.25
CA PHE A 67 0.80 1.19 -17.63
C PHE A 67 0.89 0.07 -18.68
N GLY A 68 1.05 -1.19 -18.28
CA GLY A 68 1.02 -2.32 -19.21
C GLY A 68 2.30 -2.59 -19.99
N ARG A 69 3.44 -2.04 -19.58
CA ARG A 69 4.76 -2.34 -20.17
C ARG A 69 5.31 -3.69 -19.73
N THR A 70 4.81 -4.23 -18.62
CA THR A 70 5.15 -5.56 -18.12
C THR A 70 3.93 -6.24 -17.50
N ASN A 71 3.91 -7.58 -17.51
CA ASN A 71 2.92 -8.40 -16.82
C ASN A 71 3.45 -8.94 -15.47
N ILE A 72 4.68 -8.59 -15.10
CA ILE A 72 5.24 -8.89 -13.79
C ILE A 72 4.62 -7.93 -12.77
N VAL A 73 3.70 -8.42 -11.94
CA VAL A 73 3.01 -7.63 -10.90
C VAL A 73 4.02 -7.08 -9.90
N TYR A 74 4.79 -7.98 -9.29
CA TYR A 74 5.73 -7.65 -8.23
C TYR A 74 7.17 -7.84 -8.69
N ASN A 75 7.97 -6.78 -8.54
CA ASN A 75 9.40 -6.79 -8.82
C ASN A 75 10.20 -6.79 -7.52
N ASP A 76 11.19 -7.68 -7.39
CA ASP A 76 12.01 -7.79 -6.19
C ASP A 76 12.71 -6.50 -5.79
N SER A 77 13.29 -5.75 -6.73
CA SER A 77 14.03 -4.52 -6.40
C SER A 77 13.09 -3.44 -5.91
N ILE A 78 11.87 -3.38 -6.44
CA ILE A 78 10.84 -2.42 -6.04
C ILE A 78 10.33 -2.76 -4.64
N LEU A 79 9.96 -4.03 -4.41
CA LEU A 79 9.52 -4.50 -3.09
C LEU A 79 10.60 -4.24 -2.03
N THR A 80 11.85 -4.65 -2.29
CA THR A 80 12.98 -4.45 -1.36
C THR A 80 13.18 -2.98 -1.05
N ARG A 81 13.18 -2.10 -2.06
CA ARG A 81 13.31 -0.66 -1.85
C ARG A 81 12.22 -0.15 -0.90
N ILE A 82 10.94 -0.44 -1.19
CA ILE A 82 9.80 0.07 -0.41
C ILE A 82 9.85 -0.46 1.03
N GLU A 83 10.18 -1.75 1.20
CA GLU A 83 10.27 -2.37 2.51
C GLU A 83 11.33 -1.68 3.38
N ASP A 84 12.52 -1.45 2.83
CA ASP A 84 13.65 -0.88 3.57
C ASP A 84 13.50 0.62 3.80
N THR A 85 12.91 1.37 2.86
CA THR A 85 12.72 2.82 3.01
C THR A 85 11.53 3.18 3.88
N HIS A 86 10.47 2.37 3.87
CA HIS A 86 9.19 2.74 4.48
C HIS A 86 8.60 1.66 5.38
N THR A 87 8.35 0.45 4.86
CA THR A 87 7.52 -0.55 5.56
C THR A 87 8.11 -0.95 6.91
N ILE A 88 9.42 -1.23 6.99
CA ILE A 88 10.08 -1.64 8.23
C ILE A 88 10.09 -0.51 9.26
N ASN A 89 10.32 0.73 8.81
CA ASN A 89 10.29 1.90 9.69
C ASN A 89 8.90 2.16 10.27
N MET A 90 7.83 1.88 9.50
CA MET A 90 6.45 2.00 9.96
C MET A 90 6.07 0.87 10.94
N LEU A 91 6.53 -0.37 10.70
CA LEU A 91 6.18 -1.55 11.48
C LEU A 91 6.99 -1.74 12.76
N SER A 92 8.30 -1.49 12.72
CA SER A 92 9.21 -1.73 13.85
C SER A 92 8.80 -1.09 15.18
N PRO A 93 8.17 0.11 15.23
CA PRO A 93 7.71 0.66 16.51
C PRO A 93 6.38 0.10 17.00
N VAL A 94 5.68 -0.73 16.20
CA VAL A 94 4.34 -1.25 16.52
C VAL A 94 4.29 -2.78 16.64
N ILE A 95 5.12 -3.52 15.90
CA ILE A 95 5.17 -4.99 15.92
C ILE A 95 6.63 -5.45 15.90
N ASP A 96 6.92 -6.55 16.59
CA ASP A 96 8.21 -7.22 16.50
C ASP A 96 8.38 -7.91 15.14
N ILE A 97 9.41 -7.49 14.40
CA ILE A 97 9.66 -7.97 13.04
C ILE A 97 10.73 -9.07 13.11
N PRO A 98 10.44 -10.30 12.62
CA PRO A 98 11.42 -11.37 12.61
C PRO A 98 12.70 -11.00 11.85
N ASN A 99 13.85 -11.46 12.34
CA ASN A 99 15.14 -11.27 11.66
C ASN A 99 15.13 -11.84 10.22
N THR A 100 14.34 -12.88 9.99
CA THR A 100 14.11 -13.47 8.65
C THR A 100 13.48 -12.48 7.67
N TYR A 101 12.69 -11.52 8.16
CA TYR A 101 12.17 -10.43 7.36
C TYR A 101 13.11 -9.21 7.38
N LEU A 102 13.82 -8.91 8.47
CA LEU A 102 14.75 -7.78 8.49
C LEU A 102 15.95 -7.97 7.56
N ASN A 103 16.45 -9.20 7.42
CA ASN A 103 17.53 -9.51 6.48
C ASN A 103 17.01 -9.63 5.04
N ILE A 104 17.56 -8.84 4.11
CA ILE A 104 17.11 -8.79 2.70
C ILE A 104 17.18 -10.15 2.01
N ASN A 105 18.25 -10.91 2.22
CA ASN A 105 18.45 -12.20 1.56
C ASN A 105 17.47 -13.25 2.11
N GLU A 106 17.31 -13.30 3.43
CA GLU A 106 16.34 -14.18 4.07
C GLU A 106 14.91 -13.79 3.69
N ARG A 107 14.59 -12.50 3.62
CA ARG A 107 13.27 -12.02 3.22
C ARG A 107 12.89 -12.50 1.83
N LYS A 108 13.79 -12.32 0.87
CA LYS A 108 13.58 -12.75 -0.53
C LYS A 108 13.48 -14.27 -0.67
N HIS A 109 14.16 -15.02 0.20
CA HIS A 109 14.12 -16.48 0.19
C HIS A 109 12.85 -17.04 0.84
N ASN A 110 12.42 -16.47 1.97
CA ASN A 110 11.38 -17.04 2.81
C ASN A 110 9.97 -16.48 2.52
N TYR A 111 9.85 -15.32 1.87
CA TYR A 111 8.56 -14.68 1.62
C TYR A 111 8.32 -14.52 0.12
N SER A 112 7.19 -15.04 -0.35
CA SER A 112 6.78 -14.84 -1.73
C SER A 112 6.53 -13.36 -2.02
N LYS A 113 6.57 -12.97 -3.30
CA LYS A 113 6.34 -11.59 -3.70
C LYS A 113 4.94 -11.10 -3.34
N GLY A 114 3.91 -11.92 -3.54
CA GLY A 114 2.55 -11.63 -3.09
C GLY A 114 2.45 -11.39 -1.58
N VAL A 115 3.14 -12.20 -0.76
CA VAL A 115 3.19 -11.99 0.70
C VAL A 115 3.86 -10.66 1.06
N ARG A 116 5.00 -10.38 0.44
CA ARG A 116 5.72 -9.10 0.63
C ARG A 116 4.88 -7.90 0.19
N GLY A 117 4.22 -7.99 -0.95
CA GLY A 117 3.28 -6.97 -1.44
C GLY A 117 2.09 -6.76 -0.51
N ASN A 118 1.57 -7.82 0.13
CA ASN A 118 0.54 -7.70 1.17
C ASN A 118 1.06 -6.98 2.42
N ILE A 119 2.25 -7.34 2.91
CA ILE A 119 2.85 -6.69 4.08
C ILE A 119 3.03 -5.20 3.80
N ILE A 120 3.57 -4.82 2.63
CA ILE A 120 3.69 -3.42 2.19
C ILE A 120 2.31 -2.74 2.19
N ALA A 121 1.35 -3.25 1.42
CA ALA A 121 0.08 -2.57 1.20
C ALA A 121 -0.74 -2.41 2.48
N ILE A 122 -0.82 -3.45 3.30
CA ILE A 122 -1.56 -3.38 4.57
C ILE A 122 -0.87 -2.40 5.53
N THR A 123 0.46 -2.37 5.57
CA THR A 123 1.21 -1.40 6.39
C THR A 123 0.90 0.04 5.97
N TYR A 124 0.97 0.35 4.68
CA TYR A 124 0.67 1.69 4.17
C TYR A 124 -0.77 2.11 4.46
N VAL A 125 -1.75 1.26 4.12
CA VAL A 125 -3.17 1.55 4.35
C VAL A 125 -3.43 1.80 5.83
N THR A 126 -2.86 0.99 6.71
CA THR A 126 -3.02 1.12 8.17
C THR A 126 -2.31 2.36 8.72
N GLN A 127 -1.11 2.69 8.24
CA GLN A 127 -0.41 3.92 8.59
C GLN A 127 -1.23 5.18 8.20
N PHE A 128 -1.78 5.21 6.99
CA PHE A 128 -2.61 6.35 6.55
C PHE A 128 -3.94 6.43 7.31
N SER A 129 -4.54 5.29 7.62
CA SER A 129 -5.75 5.24 8.44
C SER A 129 -5.48 5.77 9.86
N ALA A 130 -4.33 5.40 10.44
CA ALA A 130 -3.90 5.91 11.74
C ALA A 130 -3.64 7.43 11.71
N LEU A 131 -3.01 7.93 10.65
CA LEU A 131 -2.84 9.37 10.43
C LEU A 131 -4.17 10.11 10.34
N ALA A 132 -5.11 9.60 9.55
CA ALA A 132 -6.43 10.20 9.38
C ALA A 132 -7.23 10.21 10.69
N GLN A 133 -7.16 9.15 11.49
CA GLN A 133 -7.79 9.11 12.81
C GLN A 133 -7.11 10.03 13.83
N ALA A 134 -5.78 10.13 13.78
CA ALA A 134 -5.02 10.95 14.72
C ALA A 134 -5.17 12.46 14.47
N LEU A 135 -5.16 12.86 13.19
CA LEU A 135 -5.01 14.25 12.73
C LEU A 135 -6.22 14.78 11.95
N GLY A 136 -7.19 13.92 11.62
CA GLY A 136 -8.35 14.24 10.79
C GLY A 136 -8.15 13.84 9.32
N ASN A 137 -9.23 13.53 8.61
CA ASN A 137 -9.20 12.98 7.23
C ASN A 137 -8.55 13.89 6.19
N ASP A 138 -8.46 15.19 6.44
CA ASP A 138 -7.89 16.19 5.54
C ASP A 138 -6.55 16.75 6.05
N PHE A 139 -5.86 16.04 6.94
CA PHE A 139 -4.62 16.51 7.57
C PHE A 139 -3.57 16.96 6.56
N TYR A 140 -3.49 16.33 5.39
CA TYR A 140 -2.55 16.64 4.31
C TYR A 140 -2.77 18.03 3.66
N LYS A 141 -3.94 18.65 3.86
CA LYS A 141 -4.21 20.03 3.41
C LYS A 141 -3.56 21.07 4.31
N ASN A 142 -3.14 20.69 5.52
CA ASN A 142 -2.43 21.57 6.42
C ASN A 142 -0.98 21.71 5.95
N PRO A 143 -0.44 22.91 5.68
CA PRO A 143 0.94 23.08 5.25
C PRO A 143 1.97 22.54 6.26
N ASP A 144 1.61 22.50 7.54
CA ASP A 144 2.45 22.00 8.63
C ASP A 144 2.18 20.53 9.00
N TYR A 145 1.50 19.76 8.14
CA TYR A 145 1.10 18.38 8.46
C TYR A 145 2.28 17.49 8.88
N ALA A 146 3.47 17.67 8.28
CA ALA A 146 4.67 16.92 8.64
C ALA A 146 5.04 17.14 10.12
N LYS A 147 4.93 18.38 10.62
CA LYS A 147 5.16 18.70 12.03
C LYS A 147 4.10 18.07 12.93
N LEU A 148 2.83 18.07 12.49
CA LEU A 148 1.75 17.42 13.23
C LEU A 148 1.95 15.91 13.37
N ILE A 149 2.47 15.24 12.33
CA ILE A 149 2.84 13.81 12.38
C ILE A 149 3.89 13.58 13.47
N VAL A 150 4.96 14.38 13.48
CA VAL A 150 6.02 14.26 14.49
C VAL A 150 5.45 14.48 15.91
N MET A 151 4.66 15.53 16.10
CA MET A 151 4.05 15.85 17.41
C MET A 151 3.08 14.77 17.92
N ASN A 152 2.46 14.00 17.03
CA ASN A 152 1.47 12.98 17.39
C ASN A 152 1.98 11.55 17.19
N THR A 153 3.30 11.34 17.07
CA THR A 153 3.88 10.04 16.69
C THR A 153 3.44 8.89 17.60
N ILE A 154 3.40 9.09 18.92
CA ILE A 154 2.96 8.04 19.88
C ILE A 154 1.48 7.69 19.65
N LYS A 155 0.63 8.72 19.50
CA LYS A 155 -0.80 8.52 19.23
C LYS A 155 -1.03 7.75 17.93
N ILE A 156 -0.31 8.12 16.87
CA ILE A 156 -0.38 7.46 15.56
C ILE A 156 0.03 5.99 15.67
N ARG A 157 1.13 5.70 16.37
CA ARG A 157 1.60 4.31 16.58
C ARG A 157 0.58 3.46 17.35
N ASN A 158 -0.02 4.00 18.41
CA ASN A 158 -1.03 3.28 19.18
C ASN A 158 -2.25 2.95 18.30
N ILE A 159 -2.75 3.92 17.54
CA ILE A 159 -3.87 3.69 16.61
C ILE A 159 -3.48 2.67 15.53
N MET A 160 -2.27 2.76 14.99
CA MET A 160 -1.78 1.82 13.98
C MET A 160 -1.73 0.39 14.55
N ASN A 161 -1.24 0.21 15.77
CA ASN A 161 -1.25 -1.08 16.45
C ASN A 161 -2.68 -1.64 16.61
N ASP A 162 -3.61 -0.81 17.11
CA ASP A 162 -5.01 -1.22 17.30
C ASP A 162 -5.66 -1.63 15.97
N LEU A 163 -5.37 -0.90 14.89
CA LEU A 163 -5.85 -1.23 13.55
C LEU A 163 -5.28 -2.56 13.04
N LEU A 164 -3.98 -2.81 13.20
CA LEU A 164 -3.36 -4.08 12.81
C LEU A 164 -3.96 -5.26 13.58
N VAL A 165 -4.24 -5.07 14.87
CA VAL A 165 -4.93 -6.08 15.70
C VAL A 165 -6.35 -6.33 15.22
N SER A 166 -7.11 -5.27 14.89
CA SER A 166 -8.50 -5.41 14.41
C SER A 166 -8.61 -6.11 13.04
N GLN A 167 -7.54 -6.08 12.24
CA GLN A 167 -7.44 -6.75 10.95
C GLN A 167 -6.94 -8.20 11.08
N ASP A 168 -7.34 -8.91 12.13
CA ASP A 168 -6.92 -10.29 12.42
C ASP A 168 -5.39 -10.49 12.42
N ASN A 169 -4.64 -9.42 12.74
CA ASN A 169 -3.18 -9.43 12.75
C ASN A 169 -2.56 -9.99 11.46
N ILE A 170 -3.17 -9.74 10.29
CA ILE A 170 -2.71 -10.32 9.01
C ILE A 170 -1.22 -10.08 8.78
N VAL A 171 -0.71 -8.87 9.02
CA VAL A 171 0.73 -8.56 8.84
C VAL A 171 1.60 -9.42 9.75
N TYR A 172 1.25 -9.53 11.04
CA TYR A 172 1.97 -10.39 11.97
C TYR A 172 1.93 -11.86 11.55
N ARG A 173 0.77 -12.36 11.10
CA ARG A 173 0.61 -13.74 10.63
C ARG A 173 1.45 -14.03 9.37
N LEU A 174 1.53 -13.07 8.45
CA LEU A 174 2.40 -13.15 7.27
C LEU A 174 3.88 -13.13 7.67
N LEU A 175 4.28 -12.22 8.56
CA LEU A 175 5.66 -12.12 9.06
C LEU A 175 6.13 -13.39 9.76
N THR A 176 5.28 -14.01 10.57
CA THR A 176 5.60 -15.21 11.35
C THR A 176 5.43 -16.53 10.58
N GLY A 177 4.93 -16.48 9.33
CA GLY A 177 4.66 -17.67 8.54
C GLY A 177 3.41 -18.47 8.98
N ASN A 178 2.65 -17.96 9.96
CA ASN A 178 1.33 -18.47 10.37
C ASN A 178 0.27 -18.28 9.27
N LYS A 179 0.56 -17.44 8.27
CA LYS A 179 -0.11 -17.36 6.99
C LYS A 179 0.95 -17.31 5.89
N ARG A 180 0.94 -18.29 4.99
CA ARG A 180 1.96 -18.42 3.92
C ARG A 180 1.51 -17.86 2.57
N GLU A 181 0.21 -17.80 2.35
CA GLU A 181 -0.38 -17.21 1.14
C GLU A 181 -0.78 -15.76 1.38
N PRO A 182 -0.73 -14.88 0.36
CA PRO A 182 -1.25 -13.51 0.48
C PRO A 182 -2.72 -13.51 0.95
N ALA A 183 -3.12 -12.48 1.69
CA ALA A 183 -4.53 -12.25 2.02
C ALA A 183 -5.29 -11.65 0.82
N PHE A 184 -4.58 -10.82 0.05
CA PHE A 184 -5.08 -10.09 -1.12
C PHE A 184 -4.21 -10.46 -2.32
N ASP A 185 -4.64 -11.43 -3.12
CA ASP A 185 -3.81 -12.00 -4.19
C ASP A 185 -3.96 -11.22 -5.51
N VAL A 186 -3.08 -10.24 -5.70
CA VAL A 186 -3.03 -9.41 -6.93
C VAL A 186 -2.54 -10.22 -8.12
N GLU A 187 -1.60 -11.17 -7.90
CA GLU A 187 -1.06 -12.00 -8.98
C GLU A 187 -2.16 -12.90 -9.56
N TYR A 188 -2.94 -13.55 -8.70
CA TYR A 188 -4.12 -14.33 -9.10
C TYR A 188 -5.20 -13.44 -9.73
N ALA A 189 -5.55 -12.31 -9.11
CA ALA A 189 -6.58 -11.43 -9.67
C ALA A 189 -6.20 -10.94 -11.07
N PHE A 190 -4.92 -10.60 -11.28
CA PHE A 190 -4.42 -10.16 -12.58
C PHE A 190 -4.44 -11.29 -13.61
N SER A 191 -4.16 -12.53 -13.21
CA SER A 191 -4.24 -13.69 -14.11
C SER A 191 -5.65 -13.98 -14.63
N GLN A 192 -6.70 -13.42 -14.02
CA GLN A 192 -8.09 -13.61 -14.46
C GLN A 192 -8.52 -12.62 -15.56
N ILE A 193 -7.75 -11.57 -15.82
CA ILE A 193 -8.11 -10.49 -16.75
C ILE A 193 -7.14 -10.33 -17.93
N ILE A 194 -6.10 -11.17 -18.00
CA ILE A 194 -5.11 -11.18 -19.08
C ILE A 194 -5.35 -12.29 -20.10
#